data_AF-A0A9W9ZS70-F1
#
_entry.id   AF-A0A9W9ZS70-F1
#
_cell.length_a   1.000
_cell.length_b   1.000
_cell.length_c   1.000
_cell.angle_alpha   90.00
_cell.angle_beta   90.00
_cell.angle_gamma   90.00
#
_symmetry.space_group_name_H-M   'P 1'
#
loop_
_entity.id
_entity.type
_entity.pdbx_description
1 polymer ?
#
loop_
_entity_poly.entity_id
_entity_poly.type
_entity_poly.pdbx_seq_one_letter_code
_entity_poly.pdbx_strand_id
1 'polypeptide(L)'
;MLLKCVLRTSNRGCLGLASKICALRRLQLAGRAASHRYLTDAFTRSFSTAHSMEAWSINEYGSNDVLELRSQPLPVLRRSTDILVRVHAASVNPMDFRMRNGYGETLFNLWRKLEKVDEFPLILGRDFSGEVVKTGRLARRFRQGDQVWGTPSVIAGGTHGEFVVASQDEVL
;
A
#
# COMPACT_ATOMS: atom_id res chain seq x y z
N MET A 1 1.88 -7.77 14.72
CA MET A 1 1.24 -8.83 13.91
C MET A 1 1.16 -8.31 12.48
N LEU A 2 1.94 -8.87 11.55
CA LEU A 2 1.87 -8.48 10.14
C LEU A 2 0.57 -9.04 9.55
N LEU A 3 -0.42 -8.18 9.32
CA LEU A 3 -1.58 -8.55 8.54
C LEU A 3 -1.15 -8.49 7.07
N LYS A 4 -1.14 -9.63 6.37
CA LYS A 4 -1.30 -9.56 4.92
C LYS A 4 -2.60 -8.81 4.69
N CYS A 5 -2.55 -7.66 4.04
CA CYS A 5 -3.75 -7.00 3.57
C CYS A 5 -4.37 -8.00 2.59
N VAL A 6 -5.43 -8.70 3.03
CA VAL A 6 -6.14 -9.65 2.19
C VAL A 6 -6.97 -8.81 1.23
N LEU A 7 -6.30 -8.31 0.20
CA LEU A 7 -6.94 -7.87 -1.02
C LEU A 7 -7.60 -9.10 -1.61
N ARG A 8 -8.93 -9.06 -1.72
CA ARG A 8 -9.74 -10.10 -2.35
C ARG A 8 -9.16 -10.39 -3.72
N THR A 9 -8.49 -11.52 -3.89
CA THR A 9 -8.40 -12.13 -5.21
C THR A 9 -9.81 -12.62 -5.53
N SER A 10 -10.49 -11.92 -6.43
CA SER A 10 -11.76 -12.36 -7.02
C SER A 10 -11.49 -13.70 -7.73
N ASN A 11 -11.83 -14.81 -7.09
CA ASN A 11 -11.69 -16.14 -7.64
C ASN A 11 -13.06 -16.60 -8.14
N ARG A 12 -13.33 -16.43 -9.43
CA ARG A 12 -14.44 -17.13 -10.10
C ARG A 12 -13.98 -18.53 -10.50
N GLY A 13 -14.48 -19.53 -9.77
CA GLY A 13 -14.86 -20.85 -10.29
C GLY A 13 -13.75 -21.81 -10.71
N CYS A 14 -13.59 -22.92 -9.99
CA CYS A 14 -14.10 -24.23 -10.40
C CYS A 14 -13.46 -25.37 -9.58
N LEU A 15 -14.33 -26.06 -8.85
CA LEU A 15 -14.39 -27.50 -8.54
C LEU A 15 -13.20 -28.40 -8.94
N GLY A 16 -12.74 -29.20 -7.96
CA GLY A 16 -12.63 -30.66 -8.16
C GLY A 16 -11.24 -31.31 -8.20
N LEU A 17 -11.02 -32.16 -7.19
CA LEU A 17 -10.23 -33.42 -7.16
C LEU A 17 -8.67 -33.40 -7.20
N ALA A 18 -8.13 -33.66 -6.01
CA ALA A 18 -7.34 -34.84 -5.62
C ALA A 18 -6.05 -35.26 -6.38
N SER A 19 -4.97 -35.27 -5.59
CA SER A 19 -3.91 -36.30 -5.49
C SER A 19 -3.03 -36.58 -6.71
N LYS A 20 -1.74 -36.20 -6.60
CA LYS A 20 -0.59 -37.12 -6.72
C LYS A 20 0.73 -36.38 -6.44
N ILE A 21 1.35 -36.76 -5.32
CA ILE A 21 2.77 -36.55 -5.05
C ILE A 21 3.53 -37.62 -5.84
N CYS A 22 4.46 -37.25 -6.72
CA CYS A 22 5.84 -37.74 -6.81
C CYS A 22 6.47 -37.39 -8.17
N ALA A 23 7.77 -37.08 -8.14
CA ALA A 23 8.72 -36.99 -9.25
C ALA A 23 8.53 -35.85 -10.27
N LEU A 24 9.34 -34.80 -10.12
CA LEU A 24 10.30 -34.35 -11.17
C LEU A 24 11.03 -33.09 -10.69
N ARG A 25 12.14 -33.32 -10.01
CA ARG A 25 13.13 -32.31 -9.64
C ARG A 25 14.14 -32.25 -10.79
N ARG A 26 13.91 -31.39 -11.79
CA ARG A 26 14.86 -30.81 -12.77
C ARG A 26 14.08 -30.33 -14.01
N LEU A 27 13.57 -29.09 -13.95
CA LEU A 27 13.24 -28.17 -15.08
C LEU A 27 12.21 -27.12 -14.60
N GLN A 28 12.59 -26.20 -13.72
CA GLN A 28 11.71 -25.08 -13.33
C GLN A 28 12.43 -23.73 -13.17
N LEU A 29 13.66 -23.60 -13.68
CA LEU A 29 14.39 -22.32 -13.59
C LEU A 29 14.15 -21.37 -14.77
N ALA A 30 13.47 -21.80 -15.84
CA ALA A 30 13.12 -20.92 -16.97
C ALA A 30 11.69 -20.34 -16.92
N GLY A 31 10.76 -20.98 -16.21
CA GLY A 31 9.33 -20.60 -16.23
C GLY A 31 8.91 -19.48 -15.26
N ARG A 32 9.66 -19.25 -14.17
CA ARG A 32 9.29 -18.25 -13.15
C ARG A 32 9.54 -16.80 -13.58
N ALA A 33 10.55 -16.56 -14.40
CA ALA A 33 10.89 -15.21 -14.84
C ALA A 33 9.89 -14.65 -15.87
N ALA A 34 9.35 -15.51 -16.74
CA ALA A 34 8.40 -15.11 -17.77
C ALA A 34 7.01 -14.78 -17.19
N SER A 35 6.53 -15.58 -16.21
CA SER A 35 5.26 -15.33 -15.53
C SER A 35 5.29 -14.06 -14.65
N HIS A 36 6.43 -13.79 -14.01
CA HIS A 36 6.62 -12.57 -13.22
C HIS A 36 6.57 -11.32 -14.13
N ARG A 37 7.24 -11.36 -15.28
CA ARG A 37 7.26 -10.25 -16.26
C ARG A 37 5.88 -9.96 -16.85
N TYR A 38 5.09 -11.00 -17.15
CA TYR A 38 3.72 -10.85 -17.66
C TYR A 38 2.77 -10.24 -16.62
N LEU A 39 2.86 -10.66 -15.35
CA LEU A 39 2.04 -10.10 -14.27
C LEU A 39 2.42 -8.64 -13.97
N THR A 40 3.71 -8.29 -14.01
CA THR A 40 4.14 -6.90 -13.86
C THR A 40 3.65 -6.00 -15.01
N ASP A 41 3.62 -6.49 -16.25
CA ASP A 41 3.19 -5.71 -17.42
C ASP A 41 1.67 -5.47 -17.45
N ALA A 42 0.87 -6.52 -17.21
CA ALA A 42 -0.59 -6.40 -17.11
C ALA A 42 -1.01 -5.51 -15.94
N PHE A 43 -0.28 -5.58 -14.82
CA PHE A 43 -0.52 -4.72 -13.67
C PHE A 43 -0.10 -3.27 -13.92
N THR A 44 1.04 -3.03 -14.59
CA THR A 44 1.47 -1.66 -14.94
C THR A 44 0.44 -0.98 -15.85
N ARG A 45 -0.16 -1.74 -16.78
CA ARG A 45 -1.31 -1.28 -17.57
C ARG A 45 -2.57 -1.01 -16.74
N SER A 46 -2.91 -1.88 -15.79
CA SER A 46 -4.07 -1.67 -14.91
C SER A 46 -3.89 -0.48 -13.96
N PHE A 47 -2.68 -0.29 -13.42
CA PHE A 47 -2.31 0.83 -12.57
C PHE A 47 -2.39 2.16 -13.33
N SER A 48 -1.94 2.18 -14.60
CA SER A 48 -2.06 3.34 -15.49
C SER A 48 -3.49 3.84 -15.68
N THR A 49 -4.51 3.03 -15.40
CA THR A 49 -5.93 3.36 -15.58
C THR A 49 -6.72 3.49 -14.27
N ALA A 50 -6.13 3.10 -13.13
CA ALA A 50 -6.79 3.16 -11.84
C ALA A 50 -6.79 4.59 -11.29
N HIS A 51 -7.97 5.09 -10.88
CA HIS A 51 -8.15 6.42 -10.30
C HIS A 51 -8.45 6.36 -8.79
N SER A 52 -8.70 5.14 -8.27
CA SER A 52 -9.01 4.87 -6.88
C SER A 52 -8.30 3.61 -6.39
N MET A 53 -8.32 3.42 -5.08
CA MET A 53 -7.81 2.26 -4.35
C MET A 53 -8.72 1.97 -3.15
N GLU A 54 -8.71 0.73 -2.67
CA GLU A 54 -9.35 0.41 -1.39
C GLU A 54 -8.43 0.76 -0.22
N ALA A 55 -8.99 1.40 0.81
CA ALA A 55 -8.27 1.71 2.03
C ALA A 55 -9.19 1.74 3.26
N TRP A 56 -8.62 1.34 4.41
CA TRP A 56 -9.24 1.52 5.72
C TRP A 56 -9.04 2.96 6.16
N SER A 57 -10.14 3.68 6.33
CA SER A 57 -10.15 5.11 6.62
C SER A 57 -11.21 5.48 7.65
N ILE A 58 -11.03 6.64 8.27
CA ILE A 58 -12.01 7.28 9.15
C ILE A 58 -12.33 8.67 8.62
N ASN A 59 -13.56 9.15 8.85
CA ASN A 59 -13.99 10.52 8.51
C ASN A 59 -14.19 11.41 9.75
N GLU A 60 -14.07 10.80 10.93
CA GLU A 60 -14.11 11.46 12.22
C GLU A 60 -13.33 10.60 13.21
N TYR A 61 -12.90 11.20 14.31
CA TYR A 61 -12.31 10.45 15.42
C TYR A 61 -13.39 9.74 16.23
N GLY A 62 -13.10 8.53 16.71
CA GLY A 62 -14.09 7.75 17.43
C GLY A 62 -13.60 6.35 17.79
N SER A 63 -14.51 5.46 18.17
CA SER A 63 -14.28 4.04 18.48
C SER A 63 -14.00 3.20 17.21
N ASN A 64 -13.98 1.87 17.29
CA ASN A 64 -13.76 1.04 16.09
C ASN A 64 -14.87 1.22 15.04
N ASP A 65 -16.04 1.74 15.43
CA ASP A 65 -17.22 1.86 14.58
C ASP A 65 -17.05 2.91 13.47
N VAL A 66 -16.09 3.83 13.62
CA VAL A 66 -15.78 4.84 12.58
C VAL A 66 -14.83 4.32 11.50
N LEU A 67 -14.24 3.13 11.69
CA LEU A 67 -13.25 2.55 10.77
C LEU A 67 -13.94 1.78 9.64
N GLU A 68 -13.75 2.26 8.42
CA GLU A 68 -14.43 1.70 7.25
C GLU A 68 -13.45 1.41 6.11
N LEU A 69 -13.68 0.28 5.42
CA LEU A 69 -13.04 -0.02 4.15
C LEU A 69 -13.83 0.72 3.05
N ARG A 70 -13.19 1.70 2.43
CA ARG A 70 -13.80 2.52 1.37
C ARG A 70 -12.86 2.65 0.18
N SER A 71 -13.46 2.89 -0.98
CA SER A 71 -12.73 3.35 -2.15
C SER A 71 -12.27 4.79 -1.92
N GLN A 72 -10.97 5.02 -2.06
CA GLN A 72 -10.28 6.29 -1.89
C GLN A 72 -9.56 6.69 -3.18
N PRO A 73 -9.37 7.97 -3.48
CA PRO A 73 -8.55 8.39 -4.60
C PRO A 73 -7.14 7.81 -4.51
N LEU A 74 -6.56 7.45 -5.66
CA LEU A 74 -5.17 7.02 -5.69
C LEU A 74 -4.27 8.17 -5.22
N PRO A 75 -3.32 7.94 -4.29
CA PRO A 75 -2.49 9.01 -3.76
C PRO A 75 -1.50 9.50 -4.83
N VAL A 76 -1.33 10.81 -4.89
CA VAL A 76 -0.48 11.49 -5.90
C VAL A 76 0.85 11.87 -5.25
N LEU A 77 1.95 11.71 -6.01
CA LEU A 77 3.27 12.19 -5.59
C LEU A 77 3.23 13.69 -5.33
N ARG A 78 3.68 14.12 -4.16
CA ARG A 78 3.61 15.52 -3.72
C ARG A 78 4.94 16.23 -3.93
N ARG A 79 6.05 15.50 -3.78
CA ARG A 79 7.43 15.99 -3.93
C ARG A 79 8.14 15.22 -5.02
N SER A 80 9.19 15.83 -5.56
CA SER A 80 10.00 15.22 -6.62
C SER A 80 10.81 14.02 -6.15
N THR A 81 11.03 13.88 -4.83
CA THR A 81 11.72 12.76 -4.18
C THR A 81 10.79 11.65 -3.71
N ASP A 82 9.47 11.83 -3.89
CA ASP A 82 8.50 10.83 -3.47
C ASP A 82 8.52 9.61 -4.39
N ILE A 83 8.13 8.48 -3.83
CA ILE A 83 7.80 7.25 -4.53
C ILE A 83 6.40 6.82 -4.15
N LEU A 84 5.72 6.17 -5.10
CA LEU A 84 4.45 5.52 -4.88
C LEU A 84 4.71 4.02 -4.76
N VAL A 85 4.25 3.44 -3.67
CA VAL A 85 4.44 2.03 -3.36
C VAL A 85 3.09 1.34 -3.37
N ARG A 86 3.03 0.19 -4.03
CA ARG A 86 1.95 -0.79 -3.86
C ARG A 86 2.21 -1.59 -2.61
N VAL A 87 1.36 -1.44 -1.61
CA VAL A 87 1.47 -2.10 -0.32
C VAL A 87 1.11 -3.58 -0.47
N HIS A 88 2.00 -4.47 -0.03
CA HIS A 88 1.74 -5.92 0.05
C HIS A 88 1.35 -6.32 1.47
N ALA A 89 1.95 -5.67 2.46
CA ALA A 89 1.60 -5.85 3.86
C ALA A 89 1.84 -4.56 4.66
N ALA A 90 1.01 -4.37 5.68
CA ALA A 90 1.16 -3.35 6.72
C ALA A 90 0.89 -4.02 8.06
N SER A 91 1.49 -3.52 9.14
CA SER A 91 1.20 -4.05 10.48
C SER A 91 0.17 -3.20 11.20
N VAL A 92 -0.65 -3.83 12.03
CA VAL A 92 -1.58 -3.12 12.92
C VAL A 92 -0.89 -2.94 14.27
N ASN A 93 -0.80 -1.71 14.72
CA ASN A 93 -0.05 -1.27 15.88
C ASN A 93 -0.90 -0.48 16.87
N PRO A 94 -0.44 -0.35 18.13
CA PRO A 94 -1.14 0.47 19.11
C PRO A 94 -1.33 1.94 18.74
N MET A 95 -0.43 2.45 17.92
CA MET A 95 -0.53 3.82 17.42
C MET A 95 -1.78 4.03 16.55
N ASP A 96 -2.21 3.01 15.80
CA ASP A 96 -3.32 3.15 14.85
C ASP A 96 -4.64 3.42 15.57
N PHE A 97 -4.92 2.69 16.66
CA PHE A 97 -6.11 2.95 17.47
C PHE A 97 -6.01 4.24 18.27
N ARG A 98 -4.79 4.67 18.67
CA ARG A 98 -4.60 5.97 19.32
C ARG A 98 -4.90 7.10 18.34
N MET A 99 -4.37 7.03 17.12
CA MET A 99 -4.64 8.00 16.06
C MET A 99 -6.13 8.01 15.68
N ARG A 100 -6.78 6.83 15.60
CA ARG A 100 -8.23 6.72 15.41
C ARG A 100 -9.03 7.45 16.49
N ASN A 101 -8.54 7.44 17.73
CA ASN A 101 -9.14 8.14 18.87
C ASN A 101 -8.71 9.63 18.97
N GLY A 102 -8.07 10.22 17.96
CA GLY A 102 -7.66 11.63 17.98
C GLY A 102 -6.27 11.92 18.55
N TYR A 103 -5.47 10.88 18.85
CA TYR A 103 -4.10 11.12 19.31
C TYR A 103 -3.28 11.88 18.26
N GLY A 104 -2.76 13.04 18.67
CA GLY A 104 -1.94 13.89 17.81
C GLY A 104 -2.73 14.78 16.87
N GLU A 105 -4.07 14.82 16.97
CA GLU A 105 -4.94 15.63 16.09
C GLU A 105 -4.44 17.08 15.97
N THR A 106 -4.15 17.75 17.08
CA THR A 106 -3.74 19.17 17.09
C THR A 106 -2.43 19.38 16.33
N LEU A 107 -1.41 18.58 16.63
CA LEU A 107 -0.07 18.74 16.05
C LEU A 107 -0.05 18.30 14.58
N PHE A 108 -0.65 17.14 14.28
CA PHE A 108 -0.69 16.63 12.92
C PHE A 108 -1.56 17.50 12.03
N ASN A 109 -2.68 18.05 12.52
CA ASN A 109 -3.48 19.00 11.75
C ASN A 109 -2.76 20.30 11.47
N LEU A 110 -1.93 20.78 12.39
CA LEU A 110 -1.09 21.94 12.12
C LEU A 110 -0.15 21.66 10.94
N TRP A 111 0.54 20.52 10.95
CA TRP A 111 1.42 20.13 9.85
C TRP A 111 0.69 19.85 8.54
N ARG A 112 -0.47 19.19 8.59
CA ARG A 112 -1.34 18.98 7.41
C ARG A 112 -1.75 20.31 6.79
N LYS A 113 -2.14 21.31 7.59
CA LYS A 113 -2.46 22.66 7.10
C LYS A 113 -1.28 23.33 6.43
N LEU A 114 -0.07 23.22 6.99
CA LEU A 114 1.15 23.75 6.37
C LEU A 114 1.43 23.08 5.01
N GLU A 115 1.16 21.79 4.91
CA GLU A 115 1.31 21.03 3.67
C GLU A 115 0.05 21.08 2.77
N LYS A 116 -1.00 21.82 3.14
CA LYS A 116 -2.28 21.88 2.40
C LYS A 116 -2.86 20.48 2.13
N VAL A 117 -2.90 19.65 3.17
CA VAL A 117 -3.52 18.32 3.17
C VAL A 117 -4.74 18.40 4.06
N ASP A 118 -5.84 17.80 3.61
CA ASP A 118 -6.99 17.61 4.46
C ASP A 118 -6.72 16.52 5.49
N GLU A 119 -7.38 16.62 6.64
CA GLU A 119 -7.31 15.61 7.68
C GLU A 119 -8.07 14.35 7.32
N PHE A 120 -9.31 14.54 6.86
CA PHE A 120 -10.23 13.46 6.52
C PHE A 120 -10.45 13.42 5.01
N PRO A 121 -10.63 12.23 4.42
CA PRO A 121 -10.57 10.90 5.06
C PRO A 121 -9.15 10.55 5.51
N LEU A 122 -9.01 10.11 6.78
CA LEU A 122 -7.72 9.72 7.36
C LEU A 122 -7.53 8.21 7.17
N ILE A 123 -6.59 7.84 6.31
CA ILE A 123 -6.12 6.45 6.19
C ILE A 123 -5.16 6.16 7.34
N LEU A 124 -5.36 5.05 8.06
CA LEU A 124 -4.52 4.63 9.20
C LEU A 124 -3.29 3.80 8.73
N GLY A 125 -2.43 3.39 9.67
CA GLY A 125 -1.25 2.59 9.39
C GLY A 125 0.02 3.43 9.19
N ARG A 126 1.14 2.98 9.77
CA ARG A 126 2.41 3.75 9.82
C ARG A 126 3.63 3.02 9.29
N ASP A 127 3.47 1.77 8.88
CA ASP A 127 4.53 0.94 8.32
C ASP A 127 4.00 0.08 7.18
N PHE A 128 4.87 -0.26 6.23
CA PHE A 128 4.53 -1.10 5.10
C PHE A 128 5.71 -1.92 4.60
N SER A 129 5.41 -2.94 3.81
CA SER A 129 6.30 -3.55 2.83
C SER A 129 5.57 -3.69 1.51
N GLY A 130 6.27 -3.51 0.40
CA GLY A 130 5.65 -3.50 -0.91
C GLY A 130 6.63 -3.26 -2.05
N GLU A 131 6.10 -2.78 -3.16
CA GLU A 131 6.82 -2.59 -4.41
C GLU A 131 6.63 -1.19 -4.97
N VAL A 132 7.70 -0.55 -5.42
CA VAL A 132 7.65 0.76 -6.08
C VAL A 132 6.93 0.65 -7.41
N VAL A 133 5.85 1.41 -7.60
CA VAL A 133 5.07 1.45 -8.86
C VAL A 133 5.29 2.73 -9.65
N LYS A 134 5.70 3.82 -8.99
CA LYS A 134 6.01 5.10 -9.64
C LYS A 134 7.05 5.86 -8.82
N THR A 135 7.94 6.58 -9.50
CA THR A 135 8.94 7.42 -8.87
C THR A 135 8.77 8.88 -9.27
N GLY A 136 9.09 9.80 -8.35
CA GLY A 136 9.23 11.21 -8.64
C GLY A 136 10.51 11.49 -9.43
N ARG A 137 10.58 12.67 -10.08
CA ARG A 137 11.69 13.04 -10.97
C ARG A 137 13.08 13.01 -10.31
N LEU A 138 13.15 13.24 -9.00
CA LEU A 138 14.38 13.27 -8.22
C LEU A 138 14.48 12.08 -7.24
N ALA A 139 13.56 11.12 -7.30
CA ALA A 139 13.65 9.86 -6.57
C ALA A 139 14.65 8.94 -7.29
N ARG A 140 15.93 9.04 -6.94
CA ARG A 140 17.04 8.36 -7.63
C ARG A 140 17.46 7.05 -6.97
N ARG A 141 17.06 6.83 -5.72
CA ARG A 141 17.42 5.63 -4.94
C ARG A 141 16.69 4.37 -5.38
N PHE A 142 15.51 4.54 -5.98
CA PHE A 142 14.62 3.45 -6.35
C PHE A 142 14.14 3.56 -7.79
N ARG A 143 13.70 2.44 -8.33
CA ARG A 143 13.07 2.29 -9.64
C ARG A 143 11.78 1.50 -9.50
N GLN A 144 10.91 1.60 -10.50
CA GLN A 144 9.71 0.78 -10.56
C GLN A 144 10.08 -0.72 -10.51
N GLY A 145 9.38 -1.48 -9.68
CA GLY A 145 9.62 -2.91 -9.42
C GLY A 145 10.48 -3.20 -8.18
N ASP A 146 11.17 -2.21 -7.62
CA ASP A 146 11.99 -2.39 -6.42
C ASP A 146 11.12 -2.75 -5.22
N GLN A 147 11.55 -3.74 -4.44
CA GLN A 147 10.91 -4.14 -3.20
C GLN A 147 11.41 -3.24 -2.08
N VAL A 148 10.49 -2.69 -1.30
CA VAL A 148 10.77 -1.66 -0.30
C VAL A 148 9.95 -1.85 0.95
N TRP A 149 10.44 -1.33 2.06
CA TRP A 149 9.70 -1.22 3.31
C TRP A 149 10.08 0.05 4.05
N GLY A 150 9.20 0.52 4.93
CA GLY A 150 9.48 1.75 5.68
C GLY A 150 8.30 2.27 6.46
N THR A 151 8.49 3.45 7.04
CA THR A 151 7.51 4.15 7.87
C THR A 151 7.28 5.57 7.33
N PRO A 152 6.31 5.78 6.43
CA PRO A 152 6.13 7.06 5.77
C PRO A 152 5.66 8.13 6.75
N SER A 153 5.90 9.40 6.41
CA SER A 153 5.40 10.53 7.21
C SER A 153 3.91 10.42 7.55
N VAL A 154 3.53 10.86 8.76
CA VAL A 154 2.12 10.99 9.19
C VAL A 154 1.26 11.86 8.28
N ILE A 155 1.89 12.72 7.47
CA ILE A 155 1.21 13.66 6.57
C ILE A 155 0.94 13.06 5.19
N ALA A 156 1.71 12.04 4.77
CA ALA A 156 1.67 11.51 3.40
C ALA A 156 0.49 10.54 3.14
N GLY A 157 -0.39 10.34 4.12
CA GLY A 157 -1.42 9.30 4.13
C GLY A 157 -0.97 8.05 4.88
N GLY A 158 -1.91 7.13 5.14
CA GLY A 158 -1.66 5.90 5.89
C GLY A 158 -1.35 4.68 5.01
N THR A 159 -0.82 3.64 5.64
CA THR A 159 -0.39 2.39 4.97
C THR A 159 -1.45 1.29 4.95
N HIS A 160 -2.62 1.49 5.58
CA HIS A 160 -3.77 0.58 5.51
C HIS A 160 -4.60 0.80 4.23
N GLY A 161 -3.92 0.89 3.09
CA GLY A 161 -4.52 0.96 1.76
C GLY A 161 -3.68 0.19 0.76
N GLU A 162 -4.17 0.05 -0.47
CA GLU A 162 -3.43 -0.65 -1.53
C GLU A 162 -2.16 0.09 -1.98
N PHE A 163 -2.13 1.42 -1.80
CA PHE A 163 -1.00 2.26 -2.17
C PHE A 163 -0.68 3.30 -1.10
N VAL A 164 0.59 3.68 -1.03
CA VAL A 164 1.07 4.75 -0.16
C VAL A 164 2.15 5.55 -0.86
N VAL A 165 2.15 6.87 -0.63
CA VAL A 165 3.24 7.76 -1.05
C VAL A 165 4.21 7.90 0.12
N ALA A 166 5.50 7.77 -0.17
CA ALA A 166 6.56 7.93 0.80
C ALA A 166 7.71 8.73 0.19
N SER A 167 8.46 9.47 1.00
CA SER A 167 9.74 10.01 0.54
C SER A 167 10.71 8.85 0.34
N GLN A 168 11.54 8.88 -0.71
CA GLN A 168 12.63 7.91 -0.87
C GLN A 168 13.56 7.86 0.36
N ASP A 169 13.59 8.92 1.17
CA ASP A 169 14.44 9.02 2.35
C ASP A 169 13.84 8.36 3.60
N GLU A 170 12.56 8.01 3.56
CA GLU A 170 11.82 7.31 4.63
C GLU A 170 11.75 5.79 4.40
N VAL A 171 12.35 5.33 3.29
CA VAL A 171 12.17 3.98 2.76
C VAL A 171 13.53 3.30 2.56
N LEU A 172 13.54 1.99 2.79
CA LEU A 172 14.68 1.08 2.63
C LEU A 172 14.39 0.02 1.57
#